data_AF-A0A967WBQ2-F1
#
_entry.id   AF-A0A967WBQ2-F1
#
_cell.length_a   1.000
_cell.length_b   1.000
_cell.length_c   1.000
_cell.angle_alpha   90.00
_cell.angle_beta   90.00
_cell.angle_gamma   90.00
#
_symmetry.space_group_name_H-M   'P 1'
#
loop_
_entity.id
_entity.type
_entity.pdbx_description
1 polymer ?
#
loop_
_entity_poly.entity_id
_entity_poly.type
_entity_poly.pdbx_seq_one_letter_code
_entity_poly.pdbx_strand_id
1 'polypeptide(L)'
;RLSQDTRIVRYKAKIRAVVDNAGQMQQIASDHGSFGAWVRLTVDGEGIDGAAREIGKRFKYMSEQSSRRYLYAVGEDIGEVDDKIRRKYGPGDS
;
A
#
# COMPACT_ATOMS: atom_id res chain seq x y z
N ARG A 1 -9.06 21.34 12.82
CA ARG A 1 -7.60 21.06 12.91
C ARG A 1 -7.44 19.63 13.42
N LEU A 2 -6.94 18.69 12.60
CA LEU A 2 -6.71 17.28 12.97
C LEU A 2 -5.73 17.08 14.16
N SER A 3 -5.07 18.15 14.63
CA SER A 3 -4.04 18.12 15.67
C SER A 3 -4.54 17.96 17.11
N GLN A 4 -5.86 17.90 17.35
CA GLN A 4 -6.45 17.68 18.68
C GLN A 4 -7.08 16.27 18.85
N ASP A 5 -7.18 15.48 17.78
CA ASP A 5 -7.82 14.16 17.83
C ASP A 5 -6.83 13.09 18.34
N THR A 6 -7.15 12.47 19.48
CA THR A 6 -6.38 11.36 20.10
C THR A 6 -6.46 10.05 19.33
N ARG A 7 -7.42 9.91 18.40
CA ARG A 7 -7.62 8.69 17.59
C ARG A 7 -6.65 8.60 16.42
N ILE A 8 -5.86 9.64 16.18
CA ILE A 8 -4.92 9.73 15.06
C ILE A 8 -3.49 9.69 15.62
N VAL A 9 -2.62 8.88 15.01
CA VAL A 9 -1.19 8.86 15.35
C VAL A 9 -0.62 10.27 15.15
N ARG A 10 -0.30 10.95 16.24
CA ARG A 10 0.18 12.34 16.33
C ARG A 10 1.61 12.51 15.83
N TYR A 11 1.87 12.12 14.59
CA TYR A 11 3.15 12.35 13.93
C TYR A 11 2.92 13.24 12.73
N LYS A 12 3.27 14.54 12.84
CA LYS A 12 3.11 15.53 11.76
C LYS A 12 3.73 15.06 10.44
N ALA A 13 4.82 14.29 10.51
CA ALA A 13 5.46 13.68 9.35
C ALA A 13 4.59 12.60 8.68
N LYS A 14 3.84 11.80 9.45
CA LYS A 14 2.89 10.82 8.92
C LYS A 14 1.68 11.48 8.27
N ILE A 15 1.16 12.57 8.84
CA ILE A 15 0.03 13.31 8.24
C ILE A 15 0.43 13.90 6.88
N ARG A 16 1.60 14.55 6.78
CA ARG A 16 2.09 15.08 5.51
C ARG A 16 2.30 13.97 4.47
N ALA A 17 2.89 12.86 4.89
CA ALA A 17 3.08 11.71 4.00
C ALA A 17 1.77 11.09 3.50
N VAL A 18 0.68 11.12 4.27
CA VAL A 18 -0.63 10.68 3.79
C VAL A 18 -1.13 11.58 2.66
N VAL A 19 -0.97 12.90 2.76
CA VAL A 19 -1.37 13.83 1.69
C VAL A 19 -0.55 13.58 0.43
N ASP A 20 0.77 13.44 0.57
CA ASP A 20 1.67 13.15 -0.56
C ASP A 20 1.33 11.81 -1.23
N ASN A 21 1.10 10.77 -0.43
CA ASN A 21 0.71 9.46 -0.93
C ASN A 21 -0.67 9.50 -1.61
N ALA A 22 -1.64 10.23 -1.08
CA ALA A 22 -2.95 10.38 -1.71
C ALA A 22 -2.85 11.06 -3.08
N GLY A 23 -2.03 12.11 -3.20
CA GLY A 23 -1.74 12.75 -4.49
C GLY A 23 -1.09 11.77 -5.48
N GLN A 24 -0.12 10.98 -5.03
CA GLN A 24 0.51 9.95 -5.86
C GLN A 24 -0.50 8.88 -6.33
N MET A 25 -1.42 8.43 -5.46
CA MET A 25 -2.48 7.49 -5.84
C MET A 25 -3.41 8.09 -6.90
N GLN A 26 -3.78 9.37 -6.75
CA GLN A 26 -4.63 10.07 -7.72
C GLN A 26 -3.95 10.21 -9.09
N GLN A 27 -2.67 10.56 -9.11
CA GLN A 27 -1.91 10.64 -10.36
C GLN A 27 -1.86 9.28 -11.07
N ILE A 28 -1.51 8.21 -10.34
CA ILE A 28 -1.50 6.85 -10.90
C ILE A 28 -2.88 6.45 -11.41
N ALA A 29 -3.94 6.75 -10.67
CA ALA A 29 -5.30 6.45 -11.09
C ALA A 29 -5.69 7.23 -12.37
N SER A 30 -5.24 8.47 -12.52
CA SER A 30 -5.43 9.25 -13.75
C SER A 30 -4.72 8.61 -14.95
N ASP A 31 -3.50 8.11 -14.75
CA ASP A 31 -2.66 7.58 -15.84
C ASP A 31 -3.05 6.15 -16.25
N HIS A 32 -3.58 5.36 -15.31
CA HIS A 32 -3.88 3.93 -15.50
C HIS A 32 -5.37 3.57 -15.34
N GLY A 33 -6.24 4.58 -15.23
CA GLY A 33 -7.68 4.44 -15.01
C GLY A 33 -8.07 4.12 -13.56
N SER A 34 -7.26 3.38 -12.82
CA SER A 34 -7.39 3.23 -11.37
C SER A 34 -6.08 2.80 -10.71
N PHE A 35 -5.94 3.05 -9.40
CA PHE A 35 -4.79 2.55 -8.65
C PHE A 35 -4.73 1.02 -8.61
N GLY A 36 -5.87 0.35 -8.47
CA GLY A 36 -5.94 -1.12 -8.47
C GLY A 36 -5.53 -1.74 -9.82
N ALA A 37 -5.93 -1.11 -10.94
CA ALA A 37 -5.49 -1.53 -12.27
C ALA A 37 -3.96 -1.41 -12.41
N TRP A 38 -3.38 -0.31 -11.91
CA TRP A 38 -1.94 -0.14 -11.88
C TRP A 38 -1.22 -1.20 -11.02
N VAL A 39 -1.74 -1.52 -9.83
CA VAL A 39 -1.17 -2.59 -8.98
C VAL A 39 -1.14 -3.91 -9.72
N ARG A 40 -2.27 -4.32 -10.32
CA ARG A 40 -2.38 -5.59 -11.09
C ARG A 40 -1.40 -5.63 -12.25
N LEU A 41 -1.37 -4.59 -13.08
CA LEU A 41 -0.43 -4.47 -14.19
C LEU A 41 1.04 -4.56 -13.74
N THR A 42 1.36 -3.97 -12.58
CA THR A 42 2.72 -3.99 -12.05
C THR A 42 3.07 -5.38 -11.52
N VAL A 43 2.15 -6.07 -10.85
CA VAL A 43 2.34 -7.46 -10.40
C VAL A 43 2.49 -8.40 -11.59
N ASP A 44 1.64 -8.26 -12.62
CA ASP A 44 1.70 -9.08 -13.83
C ASP A 44 3.03 -8.88 -14.59
N GLY A 45 3.56 -7.66 -14.60
CA GLY A 45 4.80 -7.31 -15.30
C GLY A 45 6.09 -7.62 -14.54
N GLU A 46 6.12 -7.38 -13.23
CA GLU A 46 7.36 -7.45 -12.42
C GLU A 46 7.33 -8.52 -11.31
N GLY A 47 6.21 -9.21 -11.14
CA GLY A 47 5.97 -10.09 -10.00
C GLY A 47 5.80 -9.32 -8.68
N ILE A 48 5.51 -10.07 -7.60
CA ILE A 48 5.25 -9.51 -6.27
C ILE A 48 6.42 -8.68 -5.73
N ASP A 49 7.66 -9.17 -5.88
CA ASP A 49 8.83 -8.47 -5.36
C ASP A 49 9.16 -7.21 -6.16
N GLY A 50 8.96 -7.23 -7.48
CA GLY A 50 9.08 -6.04 -8.32
C GLY A 50 8.04 -5.00 -7.96
N ALA A 51 6.76 -5.40 -7.92
CA ALA A 51 5.66 -4.54 -7.49
C ALA A 51 5.86 -3.96 -6.08
N ALA A 52 6.34 -4.76 -5.12
CA ALA A 52 6.61 -4.29 -3.77
C ALA A 52 7.72 -3.22 -3.74
N ARG A 53 8.78 -3.38 -4.53
CA ARG A 53 9.83 -2.37 -4.69
C ARG A 53 9.30 -1.11 -5.36
N GLU A 54 8.48 -1.25 -6.40
CA GLU A 54 7.95 -0.08 -7.12
C GLU A 54 6.99 0.74 -6.24
N ILE A 55 6.13 0.07 -5.48
CA ILE A 55 5.30 0.72 -4.44
C ILE A 55 6.20 1.42 -3.42
N GLY A 56 7.28 0.78 -2.97
CA GLY A 56 8.17 1.35 -1.96
C GLY A 56 8.96 2.57 -2.43
N LYS A 57 9.26 2.67 -3.73
CA LYS A 57 9.87 3.87 -4.33
C LYS A 57 8.90 5.04 -4.43
N ARG A 58 7.63 4.76 -4.75
CA ARG A 58 6.62 5.79 -5.03
C ARG A 58 5.94 6.34 -3.78
N PHE A 59 5.79 5.50 -2.75
CA PHE A 59 5.01 5.85 -1.57
C PHE A 59 5.87 6.02 -0.32
N LYS A 60 5.60 7.08 0.43
CA LYS A 60 6.27 7.34 1.71
C LYS A 60 5.86 6.32 2.75
N TYR A 61 6.83 5.88 3.56
CA TYR A 61 6.67 4.86 4.61
C TYR A 61 6.27 3.46 4.11
N MET A 62 6.48 3.17 2.83
CA MET A 62 6.29 1.84 2.26
C MET A 62 7.65 1.17 2.07
N SER A 63 8.16 0.49 3.10
CA SER A 63 9.30 -0.43 2.89
C SER A 63 8.87 -1.61 2.03
N GLU A 64 9.81 -2.32 1.38
CA GLU A 64 9.49 -3.51 0.57
C GLU A 64 8.63 -4.53 1.34
N GLN A 65 8.93 -4.76 2.61
CA GLN A 65 8.11 -5.61 3.49
C GLN A 65 6.70 -5.04 3.73
N SER A 66 6.57 -3.73 3.90
CA SER A 66 5.26 -3.09 4.10
C SER A 66 4.44 -3.10 2.81
N SER A 67 5.11 -2.94 1.66
CA SER A 67 4.51 -3.09 0.34
C SER A 67 4.03 -4.50 0.07
N ARG A 68 4.82 -5.55 0.40
CA ARG A 68 4.35 -6.94 0.30
C ARG A 68 3.11 -7.19 1.15
N ARG A 69 3.06 -6.65 2.37
CA ARG A 69 1.85 -6.73 3.23
C ARG A 69 0.65 -6.00 2.64
N TYR A 70 0.88 -4.87 1.98
CA TYR A 70 -0.18 -4.16 1.26
C TYR A 70 -0.73 -4.99 0.11
N LEU A 71 0.15 -5.57 -0.73
CA LEU A 71 -0.24 -6.45 -1.84
C LEU A 71 -1.09 -7.62 -1.33
N TYR A 72 -0.66 -8.26 -0.25
CA TYR A 72 -1.43 -9.32 0.39
C TYR A 72 -2.81 -8.85 0.88
N ALA A 73 -2.89 -7.67 1.50
CA ALA A 73 -4.14 -7.10 1.98
C ALA A 73 -5.13 -6.74 0.88
N VAL A 74 -4.65 -6.48 -0.34
CA VAL A 74 -5.51 -6.23 -1.51
C VAL A 74 -5.81 -7.48 -2.33
N GLY A 75 -5.42 -8.66 -1.83
CA GLY A 75 -5.78 -9.96 -2.40
C GLY A 75 -4.75 -10.57 -3.34
N GLU A 76 -3.56 -9.97 -3.47
CA GLU A 76 -2.48 -10.57 -4.26
C GLU A 76 -1.87 -11.77 -3.51
N ASP A 77 -1.58 -12.85 -4.24
CA ASP A 77 -0.89 -14.00 -3.68
C ASP A 77 0.60 -13.67 -3.51
N ILE A 78 1.04 -13.54 -2.26
CA ILE A 78 2.45 -13.25 -1.93
C ILE A 78 3.23 -14.50 -1.49
N GLY A 79 2.64 -15.68 -1.65
CA GLY A 79 3.15 -16.95 -1.15
C GLY A 79 2.78 -17.22 0.31
N GLU A 80 3.53 -18.13 0.94
CA GLU A 80 3.29 -18.51 2.33
C GLU A 80 3.53 -17.32 3.28
N VAL A 81 2.55 -17.08 4.15
CA VAL A 81 2.61 -16.05 5.19
C VAL A 81 2.46 -16.67 6.57
N ASP A 82 3.12 -16.09 7.56
CA ASP A 82 2.93 -16.48 8.95
C ASP A 82 1.50 -16.16 9.44
N ASP A 83 1.05 -16.87 10.48
CA ASP A 83 -0.30 -16.73 11.02
C ASP A 83 -0.62 -15.32 11.53
N LYS A 84 0.40 -14.59 12.00
CA LYS A 84 0.23 -13.23 12.51
C LYS A 84 -0.03 -12.25 11.37
N ILE A 85 0.66 -12.42 10.24
CA ILE A 85 0.46 -11.65 9.01
C ILE A 85 -0.87 -12.01 8.38
N ARG A 86 -1.21 -13.30 8.28
CA ARG A 86 -2.52 -13.77 7.81
C ARG A 86 -3.66 -13.14 8.62
N ARG A 87 -3.60 -13.20 9.96
CA ARG A 87 -4.66 -12.61 10.80
C ARG A 87 -4.77 -11.09 10.67
N LYS A 88 -3.65 -10.40 10.42
CA LYS A 88 -3.60 -8.93 10.45
C LYS A 88 -3.91 -8.29 9.10
N TYR A 89 -3.48 -8.93 8.01
CA TYR A 89 -3.51 -8.38 6.66
C TYR A 89 -4.11 -9.36 5.65
N GLY A 90 -4.62 -10.51 6.09
CA GLY A 90 -5.30 -11.44 5.21
C GLY A 90 -6.46 -10.72 4.52
N PRO A 91 -6.69 -10.98 3.22
CA PRO A 91 -7.87 -10.48 2.55
C PRO A 91 -9.09 -10.96 3.34
N GLY A 92 -9.95 -10.01 3.74
CA GLY A 92 -11.19 -10.38 4.41
C GLY A 92 -12.04 -11.22 3.46
N ASP A 93 -12.68 -12.28 3.98
CA ASP A 93 -13.68 -13.06 3.23
C ASP A 93 -14.71 -12.07 2.66
N SER A 94 -14.62 -11.81 1.36
CA SER A 94 -15.47 -10.87 0.62
C SER A 94 -16.51 -11.63 -0.17
#